data_AF-A0A9D4HU10-F1
#
_entry.id   AF-A0A9D4HU10-F1
#
_cell.length_a   1.000
_cell.length_b   1.000
_cell.length_c   1.000
_cell.angle_alpha   90.00
_cell.angle_beta   90.00
_cell.angle_gamma   90.00
#
_symmetry.space_group_name_H-M   'P 1'
#
loop_
_entity.id
_entity.type
_entity.pdbx_description
1 polymer ?
#
loop_
_entity_poly.entity_id
_entity_poly.type
_entity_poly.pdbx_seq_one_letter_code
_entity_poly.pdbx_strand_id
1 'polypeptide(L)'
;MADMSSSQTSNSINMDTAAKKRKRGPNYTASELSVLEEEFAENRPLLESNFYDKVTQAKLKLCWQQIADKLNSVGNHFRSGIEIKEKWRQMVKKA
;
A
#
# COMPACT_ATOMS: atom_id res chain seq x y z
N MET A 1 41.49 -27.02 27.49
CA MET A 1 41.23 -27.74 26.23
C MET A 1 40.37 -26.83 25.37
N ALA A 2 40.87 -26.53 24.17
CA ALA A 2 40.23 -25.71 23.15
C ALA A 2 39.12 -26.49 22.42
N ASP A 3 38.15 -25.75 21.88
CA ASP A 3 37.53 -25.80 20.53
C ASP A 3 36.10 -25.19 20.65
N MET A 4 35.70 -24.02 20.12
CA MET A 4 35.94 -23.26 18.89
C MET A 4 35.03 -23.66 17.70
N SER A 5 34.24 -22.69 17.21
CA SER A 5 33.48 -22.63 15.94
C SER A 5 32.20 -23.48 15.81
N SER A 6 31.10 -23.03 15.19
CA SER A 6 30.86 -21.99 14.16
C SER A 6 29.52 -21.27 14.43
N SER A 7 29.39 -19.94 14.41
CA SER A 7 29.49 -18.96 13.30
C SER A 7 28.28 -18.92 12.35
N GLN A 8 27.45 -17.88 12.49
CA GLN A 8 26.83 -17.06 11.41
C GLN A 8 25.96 -15.99 12.08
N THR A 9 26.49 -14.81 12.39
CA THR A 9 26.49 -13.61 11.52
C THR A 9 25.13 -13.34 10.89
N SER A 10 24.45 -12.26 11.32
CA SER A 10 23.89 -11.26 10.41
C SER A 10 23.36 -10.03 11.15
N ASN A 11 24.10 -8.95 10.92
CA ASN A 11 23.64 -7.56 10.73
C ASN A 11 22.99 -6.78 11.87
N SER A 12 23.87 -5.97 12.48
CA SER A 12 23.57 -4.63 12.95
C SER A 12 22.94 -3.77 11.83
N ILE A 13 21.82 -3.10 12.13
CA ILE A 13 21.49 -1.79 11.56
C ILE A 13 20.78 -0.95 12.63
N ASN A 14 21.61 -0.11 13.25
CA ASN A 14 21.39 1.20 13.87
C ASN A 14 19.95 1.72 14.02
N MET A 15 19.63 2.04 15.28
CA MET A 15 18.73 3.15 15.64
C MET A 15 19.33 4.49 15.18
N ASP A 16 18.62 5.24 14.35
CA ASP A 16 18.33 6.66 14.60
C ASP A 16 17.23 7.12 13.63
N THR A 17 16.12 7.53 14.21
CA THR A 17 15.24 8.64 13.81
C THR A 17 13.89 8.35 14.48
N ALA A 18 13.47 9.27 15.34
CA ALA A 18 12.25 9.20 16.13
C ALA A 18 10.99 9.20 15.24
N ALA A 19 10.70 8.08 14.58
CA ALA A 19 9.46 7.87 13.86
C ALA A 19 8.49 7.15 14.79
N LYS A 20 7.57 7.93 15.40
CA LYS A 20 6.33 7.49 16.05
C LYS A 20 5.94 6.13 15.48
N LYS A 21 6.07 5.05 16.28
CA LYS A 21 5.80 3.65 15.86
C LYS A 21 4.47 3.64 15.13
N ARG A 22 4.51 3.74 13.80
CA ARG A 22 3.31 3.60 12.98
C ARG A 22 2.96 2.16 13.21
N LYS A 23 1.81 1.88 13.84
CA LYS A 23 1.22 0.54 13.82
C LYS A 23 1.19 0.17 12.35
N ARG A 24 2.16 -0.65 11.93
CA ARG A 24 2.24 -1.11 10.54
C ARG A 24 0.99 -1.95 10.42
N GLY A 25 0.01 -1.45 9.66
CA GLY A 25 -1.12 -2.27 9.27
C GLY A 25 -0.59 -3.53 8.59
N PRO A 26 -1.44 -4.57 8.46
CA PRO A 26 -1.11 -5.76 7.69
C PRO A 26 -0.44 -5.37 6.37
N ASN A 27 0.65 -6.05 6.01
CA ASN A 27 1.29 -5.77 4.73
C ASN A 27 0.31 -6.10 3.60
N TYR A 28 0.34 -5.30 2.53
CA TYR A 28 -0.37 -5.66 1.32
C TYR A 28 0.34 -6.88 0.71
N THR A 29 -0.43 -7.92 0.43
CA THR A 29 0.01 -9.11 -0.29
C THR A 29 0.26 -8.78 -1.76
N ALA A 30 1.08 -9.58 -2.43
CA ALA A 30 1.36 -9.38 -3.86
C ALA A 30 0.07 -9.44 -4.70
N SER A 31 -0.89 -10.30 -4.33
CA SER A 31 -2.19 -10.41 -4.99
C SER A 31 -3.01 -9.12 -4.86
N GLU A 32 -3.09 -8.54 -3.66
CA GLU A 32 -3.77 -7.25 -3.44
C GLU A 32 -3.10 -6.12 -4.24
N LEU A 33 -1.77 -6.11 -4.34
CA LEU A 33 -1.06 -5.10 -5.12
C LEU A 33 -1.31 -5.26 -6.62
N SER A 34 -1.36 -6.48 -7.12
CA SER A 34 -1.65 -6.77 -8.53
C SER A 34 -3.06 -6.34 -8.92
N VAL A 35 -4.06 -6.67 -8.09
CA VAL A 35 -5.45 -6.22 -8.28
C VAL A 35 -5.54 -4.69 -8.20
N LEU A 36 -4.82 -4.07 -7.27
CA LEU A 36 -4.77 -2.61 -7.18
C LEU A 36 -4.20 -1.97 -8.44
N GLU A 37 -3.11 -2.50 -8.99
CA GLU A 37 -2.50 -2.00 -10.23
C GLU A 37 -3.40 -2.18 -11.44
N GLU A 38 -4.06 -3.33 -11.56
CA GLU A 38 -4.99 -3.63 -12.65
C GLU A 38 -6.20 -2.68 -12.64
N GLU A 39 -6.88 -2.58 -11.49
CA GLU A 39 -8.03 -1.69 -11.34
C GLU A 39 -7.64 -0.21 -11.47
N PHE A 40 -6.44 0.15 -11.04
CA PHE A 40 -5.93 1.51 -11.24
C PHE A 40 -5.64 1.78 -12.71
N ALA A 41 -5.06 0.83 -13.45
CA ALA A 41 -4.79 0.98 -14.88
C ALA A 41 -6.09 1.17 -15.68
N GLU A 42 -7.15 0.44 -15.33
CA GLU A 42 -8.48 0.61 -15.93
C GLU A 42 -9.10 1.97 -15.60
N ASN A 43 -8.94 2.45 -14.36
CA ASN A 43 -9.49 3.72 -13.89
C ASN A 43 -8.53 4.90 -14.01
N ARG A 44 -7.35 4.70 -14.62
CA ARG A 44 -6.27 5.68 -14.74
C ARG A 44 -6.69 7.05 -15.28
N PRO A 45 -7.48 7.16 -16.38
CA PRO A 45 -7.90 8.47 -16.88
C PRO A 45 -8.79 9.22 -15.89
N LEU A 46 -9.51 8.51 -15.02
CA LEU A 46 -10.32 9.11 -13.95
C LEU A 46 -9.48 9.42 -12.70
N LEU A 47 -8.50 8.59 -12.37
CA LEU A 47 -7.71 8.70 -11.15
C LEU A 47 -6.52 9.69 -11.27
N GLU A 48 -5.94 9.82 -12.46
CA GLU A 48 -4.85 10.77 -12.77
C GLU A 48 -5.38 12.15 -13.17
N SER A 49 -6.64 12.24 -13.63
CA SER A 49 -7.21 13.51 -14.03
C SER A 49 -7.50 14.40 -12.82
N ASN A 50 -6.99 15.65 -12.89
CA ASN A 50 -7.25 16.68 -11.88
C ASN A 50 -8.67 17.23 -12.06
N PHE A 51 -9.64 16.56 -11.46
CA PHE A 51 -11.01 17.06 -11.46
C PHE A 51 -11.27 18.01 -10.29
N TYR A 52 -11.63 19.24 -10.62
CA TYR A 52 -12.07 20.26 -9.65
C TYR A 52 -13.57 20.19 -9.36
N ASP A 53 -14.34 19.46 -10.17
CA ASP A 53 -15.78 19.34 -10.02
C ASP A 53 -16.15 18.41 -8.85
N LYS A 54 -17.11 18.84 -8.02
CA LYS A 54 -17.68 18.08 -6.90
C LYS A 54 -18.29 16.75 -7.36
N VAL A 55 -18.94 16.73 -8.52
CA VAL A 55 -19.55 15.52 -9.09
C VAL A 55 -18.46 14.50 -9.43
N THR A 56 -17.39 14.96 -10.04
CA THR A 56 -16.29 14.08 -10.44
C THR A 56 -15.42 13.65 -9.25
N GLN A 57 -15.26 14.52 -8.24
CA GLN A 57 -14.66 14.14 -6.96
C GLN A 57 -15.45 13.06 -6.22
N ALA A 58 -16.79 13.07 -6.31
CA ALA A 58 -17.63 12.00 -5.77
C ALA A 58 -17.43 10.69 -6.54
N LYS A 59 -17.38 10.74 -7.88
CA LYS A 59 -17.05 9.58 -8.74
C LYS A 59 -15.66 9.01 -8.42
N LEU A 60 -14.67 9.88 -8.23
CA LEU A 60 -13.32 9.50 -7.84
C LEU A 60 -13.33 8.73 -6.52
N LYS A 61 -14.02 9.25 -5.50
CA LYS A 61 -14.18 8.56 -4.21
C LYS A 61 -14.86 7.21 -4.36
N LEU A 62 -15.90 7.14 -5.19
CA LEU A 62 -16.62 5.90 -5.47
C LEU A 62 -15.71 4.87 -6.14
N CYS A 63 -14.93 5.25 -7.14
CA CYS A 63 -13.94 4.37 -7.77
C CYS A 63 -12.97 3.82 -6.71
N TRP A 64 -12.38 4.67 -5.87
CA TRP A 64 -11.49 4.21 -4.79
C TRP A 64 -12.18 3.25 -3.81
N GLN A 65 -13.47 3.45 -3.57
CA GLN A 65 -14.25 2.58 -2.69
C GLN A 65 -14.57 1.24 -3.34
N GLN A 66 -14.86 1.20 -4.64
CA GLN A 66 -15.04 -0.04 -5.40
C GLN A 66 -13.75 -0.87 -5.46
N ILE A 67 -12.60 -0.21 -5.69
CA ILE A 67 -11.29 -0.86 -5.61
C ILE A 67 -11.07 -1.43 -4.21
N ALA A 68 -11.48 -0.69 -3.17
CA ALA A 68 -11.41 -1.16 -1.79
C ALA A 68 -12.27 -2.38 -1.55
N ASP A 69 -13.50 -2.41 -2.03
CA ASP A 69 -14.40 -3.54 -1.85
C ASP A 69 -13.87 -4.79 -2.56
N LYS A 70 -13.30 -4.64 -3.76
CA LYS A 70 -12.61 -5.75 -4.46
C LYS A 70 -11.41 -6.26 -3.66
N LEU A 71 -10.56 -5.36 -3.16
CA LEU A 71 -9.42 -5.74 -2.33
C LEU A 71 -9.86 -6.36 -1.00
N ASN A 72 -10.95 -5.90 -0.40
CA ASN A 72 -11.51 -6.45 0.82
C ASN A 72 -12.14 -7.84 0.61
N SER A 73 -12.58 -8.14 -0.62
CA SER A 73 -13.04 -9.48 -1.01
C SER A 73 -11.89 -10.45 -1.24
N VAL A 74 -10.73 -9.98 -1.68
CA VAL A 74 -9.54 -10.79 -1.95
C VAL A 74 -8.66 -10.94 -0.69
N GLY A 75 -8.59 -9.87 0.09
CA GLY A 75 -7.80 -9.78 1.30
C GLY A 75 -8.60 -10.14 2.56
N ASN A 76 -7.89 -10.53 3.60
CA ASN A 76 -8.49 -10.83 4.90
C ASN A 76 -8.70 -9.57 5.78
N HIS A 77 -8.50 -8.38 5.22
CA HIS A 77 -8.45 -7.12 5.94
C HIS A 77 -9.28 -6.03 5.26
N PHE A 78 -10.13 -5.38 6.03
CA PHE A 78 -10.88 -4.22 5.57
C PHE A 78 -9.96 -3.01 5.40
N ARG A 79 -9.90 -2.50 4.17
CA ARG A 79 -9.24 -1.26 3.78
C ARG A 79 -10.27 -0.28 3.27
N SER A 80 -10.06 0.98 3.58
CA SER A 80 -10.83 2.08 3.00
C SER A 80 -10.22 2.54 1.68
N GLY A 81 -11.04 3.10 0.79
CA GLY A 81 -10.56 3.71 -0.45
C GLY A 81 -9.53 4.82 -0.23
N ILE A 82 -9.54 5.48 0.93
CA ILE A 82 -8.54 6.49 1.30
C ILE A 82 -7.18 5.84 1.56
N GLU A 83 -7.14 4.73 2.29
CA GLU A 83 -5.90 3.99 2.55
C GLU A 83 -5.30 3.44 1.27
N ILE A 84 -6.15 2.96 0.36
CA ILE A 84 -5.71 2.43 -0.94
C ILE A 84 -5.17 3.56 -1.83
N LYS A 85 -5.85 4.70 -1.87
CA LYS A 85 -5.35 5.90 -2.54
C LYS A 85 -3.97 6.32 -2.00
N GLU A 86 -3.81 6.32 -0.68
CA GLU A 86 -2.54 6.65 -0.05
C GLU A 86 -1.45 5.62 -0.36
N LYS A 87 -1.80 4.33 -0.32
CA LYS A 87 -0.90 3.24 -0.70
C LYS A 87 -0.44 3.36 -2.15
N TRP A 88 -1.36 3.66 -3.06
CA TRP A 88 -1.06 3.91 -4.46
C TRP A 88 -0.08 5.07 -4.64
N ARG A 89 -0.35 6.23 -4.00
CA ARG A 89 0.56 7.38 -4.02
C ARG A 89 1.96 7.02 -3.52
N GLN A 90 2.07 6.20 -2.48
CA GLN A 90 3.36 5.73 -1.97
C GLN A 90 4.07 4.78 -2.94
N MET A 91 3.33 3.95 -3.68
CA MET A 91 3.89 3.06 -4.71
C MET A 91 4.42 3.88 -5.89
N VAL A 92 3.61 4.77 -6.45
CA VAL A 92 4.01 5.61 -7.59
C VAL A 92 5.15 6.55 -7.25
N LYS A 93 5.22 7.07 -6.01
CA LYS A 93 6.35 7.92 -5.58
C LYS A 93 7.66 7.14 -5.38
N LYS A 94 7.57 5.81 -5.22
CA LYS A 94 8.73 4.93 -5.01
C LYS A 94 9.18 4.22 -6.29
N ALA A 95 8.34 4.20 -7.33
CA ALA A 95 8.70 3.80 -8.69
C ALA A 95 9.50 4.92 -9.38
#